data_AF-A0A937DAP5-F1
#
_entry.id   AF-A0A937DAP5-F1
#
_cell.length_a   1.000
_cell.length_b   1.000
_cell.length_c   1.000
_cell.angle_alpha   90.00
_cell.angle_beta   90.00
_cell.angle_gamma   90.00
#
_symmetry.space_group_name_H-M   'P 1'
#
loop_
_entity.id
_entity.type
_entity.pdbx_description
1 polymer ?
#
loop_
_entity_poly.entity_id
_entity_poly.type
_entity_poly.pdbx_seq_one_letter_code
_entity_poly.pdbx_strand_id
1 'polypeptide(L)'
;MAFRIGKSVMLNFGNDLEPIFIFAGLAFLLLIGPLLRWYVAGMTQVDFKLPQYYFLELVPFALLFLSSFFVTKNWFDSNNKEAIIVFASVLIFIYLHFAFHIFVAYRQLKKVKKGYPKELQTKSQKAIIVWLRVLIIGFVFIWVSYFLNIIEDTVPYIAGPIMYSMVVYFLSFKAFKLKVTDIDGNVFRKNDDIQLFKQISKLILDDKLYLEPNVSLSSIGKLINRSTQKTSEVINQYSKQNFNDFINQYRINEAKKMLLDSKNYTISAIAFDSGFNSLSSFNTAFKKFEGITPSSFKKSNSI
;
A
#
# COMPACT_ATOMS: atom_id res chain seq x y z
N MET A 1 22.64 -9.94 -7.85
CA MET A 1 22.16 -11.34 -7.95
C MET A 1 23.14 -12.23 -8.72
N ALA A 2 23.50 -11.89 -9.96
CA ALA A 2 24.44 -12.67 -10.78
C ALA A 2 25.78 -12.94 -10.08
N PHE A 3 26.36 -11.92 -9.43
CA PHE A 3 27.64 -12.07 -8.72
C PHE A 3 27.59 -13.06 -7.53
N ARG A 4 26.48 -13.06 -6.78
CA ARG A 4 26.29 -13.98 -5.64
C ARG A 4 26.14 -15.43 -6.10
N ILE A 5 25.27 -15.66 -7.09
CA ILE A 5 25.02 -17.00 -7.63
C ILE A 5 26.28 -17.51 -8.33
N GLY A 6 26.93 -16.66 -9.14
CA GLY A 6 28.20 -16.97 -9.81
C GLY A 6 29.29 -17.38 -8.82
N LYS A 7 29.45 -16.64 -7.70
CA LYS A 7 30.36 -17.03 -6.62
C LYS A 7 30.02 -18.39 -6.03
N SER A 8 28.76 -18.64 -5.66
CA SER A 8 28.35 -19.93 -5.06
C SER A 8 28.57 -21.11 -6.01
N VAL A 9 28.36 -20.92 -7.31
CA VAL A 9 28.62 -21.94 -8.34
C VAL A 9 30.13 -22.18 -8.49
N MET A 10 30.94 -21.13 -8.61
CA MET A 10 32.39 -21.30 -8.71
C MET A 10 33.04 -21.84 -7.42
N LEU A 11 32.45 -21.60 -6.24
CA LEU A 11 32.88 -22.23 -4.99
C LEU A 11 32.61 -23.73 -4.94
N ASN A 12 31.48 -24.18 -5.49
CA ASN A 12 31.11 -25.59 -5.48
C ASN A 12 31.69 -26.40 -6.65
N PHE A 13 32.00 -25.75 -7.77
CA PHE A 13 32.36 -26.42 -9.04
C PHE A 13 33.65 -25.90 -9.70
N GLY A 14 34.32 -24.90 -9.11
CA GLY A 14 35.60 -24.37 -9.59
C GLY A 14 36.78 -24.88 -8.76
N ASN A 15 37.96 -24.97 -9.37
CA ASN A 15 39.14 -25.55 -8.73
C ASN A 15 39.89 -24.60 -7.78
N ASP A 16 39.64 -23.28 -7.86
CA ASP A 16 40.29 -22.28 -6.99
C ASP A 16 39.55 -20.93 -7.07
N LEU A 17 38.68 -20.62 -6.10
CA LEU A 17 38.12 -19.27 -5.98
C LEU A 17 39.06 -18.38 -5.17
N GLU A 18 39.51 -17.26 -5.72
CA GLU A 18 40.31 -16.33 -4.91
C GLU A 18 39.47 -15.78 -3.74
N PRO A 19 40.04 -15.71 -2.52
CA PRO A 19 39.37 -15.17 -1.33
C PRO A 19 38.74 -13.79 -1.52
N ILE A 20 39.32 -12.97 -2.39
CA ILE A 20 38.82 -11.65 -2.75
C ILE A 20 37.38 -11.74 -3.27
N PHE A 21 37.08 -12.68 -4.18
CA PHE A 21 35.71 -12.87 -4.69
C PHE A 21 34.74 -13.33 -3.61
N ILE A 22 35.24 -14.07 -2.61
CA ILE A 22 34.42 -14.52 -1.48
C ILE A 22 33.99 -13.31 -0.64
N PHE A 23 34.93 -12.48 -0.20
CA PHE A 23 34.65 -11.32 0.64
C PHE A 23 33.94 -10.21 -0.10
N ALA A 24 34.33 -9.91 -1.35
CA ALA A 24 33.61 -8.95 -2.19
C ALA A 24 32.14 -9.38 -2.35
N GLY A 25 31.88 -10.67 -2.56
CA GLY A 25 30.52 -11.20 -2.66
C GLY A 25 29.70 -11.06 -1.37
N LEU A 26 30.35 -11.19 -0.21
CA LEU A 26 29.72 -10.95 1.10
C LEU A 26 29.40 -9.47 1.30
N ALA A 27 30.29 -8.57 0.87
CA ALA A 27 30.04 -7.13 0.94
C ALA A 27 28.74 -6.75 0.23
N PHE A 28 28.49 -7.26 -0.98
CA PHE A 28 27.24 -6.99 -1.71
C PHE A 28 25.96 -7.38 -0.95
N LEU A 29 26.01 -8.29 0.03
CA LEU A 29 24.86 -8.62 0.87
C LEU A 29 24.46 -7.45 1.77
N LEU A 30 25.41 -6.60 2.17
CA LEU A 30 25.15 -5.40 2.98
C LEU A 30 24.32 -4.36 2.24
N LEU A 31 24.26 -4.40 0.90
CA LEU A 31 23.40 -3.50 0.13
C LEU A 31 21.92 -3.89 0.17
N ILE A 32 21.61 -5.17 0.39
CA ILE A 32 20.24 -5.69 0.28
C ILE A 32 19.29 -5.01 1.28
N GLY A 33 19.74 -4.83 2.53
CA GLY A 33 18.97 -4.20 3.59
C GLY A 33 18.59 -2.74 3.31
N PRO A 34 19.57 -1.85 3.11
CA PRO A 34 19.33 -0.45 2.75
C PRO A 34 18.45 -0.29 1.50
N LEU A 35 18.69 -1.08 0.46
CA LEU A 35 17.88 -1.06 -0.77
C LEU A 35 16.42 -1.45 -0.52
N LEU A 36 16.16 -2.50 0.28
CA LEU A 36 14.80 -2.87 0.69
C LEU A 36 14.12 -1.72 1.44
N ARG A 37 14.83 -1.10 2.39
CA ARG A 37 14.30 0.02 3.15
C ARG A 37 13.96 1.21 2.26
N TRP A 38 14.85 1.59 1.35
CA TRP A 38 14.63 2.71 0.42
C TRP A 38 13.50 2.41 -0.56
N TYR A 39 13.38 1.16 -1.00
CA TYR A 39 12.25 0.74 -1.83
C TYR A 39 10.91 0.89 -1.10
N VAL A 40 10.83 0.44 0.16
CA VAL A 40 9.62 0.62 1.00
C VAL A 40 9.32 2.10 1.21
N ALA A 41 10.34 2.93 1.46
CA ALA A 41 10.17 4.37 1.60
C ALA A 41 9.68 5.01 0.30
N GLY A 42 10.27 4.68 -0.85
CA GLY A 42 9.87 5.20 -2.17
C GLY A 42 8.45 4.83 -2.57
N MET A 43 7.97 3.66 -2.16
CA MET A 43 6.59 3.24 -2.41
C MET A 43 5.57 3.81 -1.42
N THR A 44 6.00 4.42 -0.32
CA THR A 44 5.08 4.87 0.74
C THR A 44 5.16 6.35 1.08
N GLN A 45 6.22 7.04 0.69
CA GLN A 45 6.43 8.46 0.93
C GLN A 45 6.14 9.25 -0.35
N VAL A 46 5.36 10.32 -0.18
CA VAL A 46 5.03 11.27 -1.24
C VAL A 46 6.30 11.98 -1.70
N ASP A 47 6.50 12.11 -3.00
CA ASP A 47 7.66 12.78 -3.60
C ASP A 47 9.01 12.31 -3.03
N PHE A 48 9.13 11.00 -2.75
CA PHE A 48 10.32 10.44 -2.12
C PHE A 48 11.60 10.73 -2.91
N LYS A 49 12.60 11.25 -2.19
CA LYS A 49 13.99 11.38 -2.65
C LYS A 49 14.90 10.71 -1.64
N LEU A 50 16.05 10.21 -2.10
CA LEU A 50 17.05 9.67 -1.20
C LEU A 50 17.52 10.77 -0.22
N PRO A 51 17.51 10.51 1.10
CA PRO A 51 17.90 11.50 2.10
C PRO A 51 19.39 11.83 1.96
N GLN A 52 19.82 13.08 2.18
CA GLN A 52 21.22 13.51 1.97
C GLN A 52 22.29 12.63 2.67
N TYR A 53 21.93 11.96 3.77
CA TYR A 53 22.80 11.05 4.53
C TYR A 53 22.75 9.58 4.06
N TYR A 54 22.17 9.29 2.89
CA TYR A 54 22.02 7.92 2.37
C TYR A 54 23.36 7.17 2.24
N PHE A 55 24.45 7.90 1.98
CA PHE A 55 25.78 7.32 1.86
C PHE A 55 26.26 6.65 3.15
N LEU A 56 25.79 7.10 4.33
CA LEU A 56 26.13 6.46 5.62
C LEU A 56 25.62 5.02 5.69
N GLU A 57 24.49 4.72 5.06
CA GLU A 57 23.94 3.36 5.01
C GLU A 57 24.75 2.44 4.06
N LEU A 58 25.58 3.02 3.19
CA LEU A 58 26.49 2.30 2.29
C LEU A 58 27.90 2.14 2.87
N VAL A 59 28.23 2.81 3.98
CA VAL A 59 29.54 2.70 4.65
C VAL A 59 29.89 1.26 5.02
N PRO A 60 29.00 0.44 5.60
CA PRO A 60 29.32 -0.96 5.91
C PRO A 60 29.70 -1.77 4.66
N PHE A 61 28.99 -1.53 3.55
CA PHE A 61 29.33 -2.13 2.26
C PHE A 61 30.71 -1.69 1.78
N ALA A 62 30.98 -0.38 1.76
CA ALA A 62 32.23 0.16 1.27
C ALA A 62 33.43 -0.33 2.09
N LEU A 63 33.31 -0.35 3.42
CA LEU A 63 34.36 -0.87 4.32
C LEU A 63 34.66 -2.34 4.06
N LEU A 64 33.64 -3.20 4.00
CA LEU A 64 33.84 -4.63 3.78
C LEU A 64 34.31 -4.95 2.36
N PHE A 65 33.85 -4.18 1.38
CA PHE A 65 34.29 -4.32 0.00
C PHE A 65 35.75 -3.90 -0.16
N LEU A 66 36.17 -2.76 0.42
CA LEU A 66 37.56 -2.32 0.39
C LEU A 66 38.47 -3.28 1.17
N SER A 67 38.02 -3.79 2.33
CA SER A 67 38.80 -4.78 3.09
C SER A 67 39.03 -6.07 2.31
N SER A 68 38.13 -6.42 1.37
CA SER A 68 38.27 -7.65 0.58
C SER A 68 39.55 -7.71 -0.27
N PHE A 69 40.09 -6.55 -0.69
CA PHE A 69 41.34 -6.47 -1.46
C PHE A 69 42.59 -6.79 -0.65
N PHE A 70 42.49 -6.71 0.69
CA PHE A 70 43.59 -7.00 1.60
C PHE A 70 43.58 -8.47 2.07
N VAL A 71 42.58 -9.26 1.68
CA VAL A 71 42.46 -10.66 2.05
C VAL A 71 43.27 -11.53 1.09
N THR A 72 44.38 -12.07 1.57
CA THR A 72 45.27 -12.99 0.82
C THR A 72 44.91 -14.46 1.04
N LYS A 73 45.32 -15.37 0.13
CA LYS A 73 45.16 -16.83 0.29
C LYS A 73 45.76 -17.38 1.59
N ASN A 74 46.86 -16.79 2.06
CA ASN A 74 47.52 -17.16 3.33
C ASN A 74 46.64 -17.00 4.58
N TRP A 75 45.56 -16.21 4.52
CA TRP A 75 44.59 -16.12 5.62
C TRP A 75 43.70 -17.37 5.73
N PHE A 76 43.59 -18.14 4.64
CA PHE A 76 42.78 -19.35 4.55
C PHE A 76 43.62 -20.62 4.62
N ASP A 77 44.92 -20.53 4.32
CA ASP A 77 45.84 -21.64 4.51
C ASP A 77 46.24 -21.77 5.98
N SER A 78 45.95 -22.95 6.53
CA SER A 78 46.12 -23.38 7.92
C SER A 78 45.13 -22.78 8.92
N ASN A 79 44.74 -23.61 9.91
CA ASN A 79 43.86 -23.44 11.07
C ASN A 79 44.03 -22.14 11.91
N ASN A 80 44.05 -20.98 11.26
CA ASN A 80 44.22 -19.69 11.88
C ASN A 80 42.90 -19.29 12.55
N LYS A 81 42.86 -19.49 13.87
CA LYS A 81 41.69 -19.18 14.70
C LYS A 81 41.22 -17.74 14.52
N GLU A 82 42.14 -16.80 14.31
CA GLU A 82 41.80 -15.39 14.12
C GLU A 82 41.00 -15.17 12.83
N ALA A 83 41.43 -15.77 11.71
CA ALA A 83 40.72 -15.66 10.43
C ALA A 83 39.30 -16.24 10.52
N ILE A 84 39.12 -17.37 11.21
CA ILE A 84 37.80 -17.98 11.46
C ILE A 84 36.92 -17.04 12.28
N ILE A 85 37.45 -16.46 13.36
CA ILE A 85 36.71 -15.53 14.23
C ILE A 85 36.30 -14.28 13.44
N VAL A 86 37.19 -13.70 12.65
CA VAL A 86 36.88 -12.53 11.81
C VAL A 86 35.80 -12.87 10.80
N PHE A 87 35.91 -14.00 10.09
CA PHE A 87 34.92 -14.41 9.11
C PHE A 87 33.54 -14.64 9.74
N ALA A 88 33.48 -15.34 10.87
CA ALA A 88 32.24 -15.56 11.63
C ALA A 88 31.63 -14.24 12.12
N SER A 89 32.45 -13.31 12.62
CA SER A 89 32.02 -11.99 13.08
C SER A 89 31.42 -11.15 11.95
N VAL A 90 32.08 -11.14 10.79
CA VAL A 90 31.59 -10.46 9.58
C VAL A 90 30.26 -11.07 9.13
N LEU A 91 30.15 -12.40 9.13
CA LEU A 91 28.94 -13.10 8.76
C LEU A 91 27.77 -12.74 9.69
N ILE A 92 27.98 -12.82 11.01
CA ILE A 92 26.99 -12.43 12.03
C ILE A 92 26.57 -10.98 11.85
N PHE A 93 27.52 -10.07 11.62
CA PHE A 93 27.24 -8.66 11.36
C PHE A 93 26.34 -8.48 10.14
N ILE A 94 26.61 -9.17 9.02
CA ILE A 94 25.77 -9.11 7.81
C ILE A 94 24.34 -9.55 8.12
N TYR A 95 24.16 -10.63 8.89
CA TYR A 95 22.83 -11.12 9.25
C TYR A 95 22.07 -10.17 10.17
N LEU A 96 22.73 -9.62 11.18
CA LEU A 96 22.13 -8.64 12.09
C LEU A 96 21.81 -7.33 11.37
N HIS A 97 22.70 -6.86 10.49
CA HIS A 97 22.48 -5.70 9.65
C HIS A 97 21.25 -5.91 8.75
N PHE A 98 21.14 -7.07 8.11
CA PHE A 98 20.00 -7.38 7.27
C PHE A 98 18.68 -7.49 8.07
N ALA A 99 18.70 -8.15 9.22
CA ALA A 99 17.55 -8.23 10.14
C ALA A 99 17.10 -6.84 10.61
N PHE A 100 18.04 -5.96 10.95
CA PHE A 100 17.76 -4.58 11.35
C PHE A 100 17.01 -3.82 10.25
N HIS A 101 17.46 -3.90 9.00
CA HIS A 101 16.78 -3.23 7.88
C HIS A 101 15.41 -3.82 7.55
N ILE A 102 15.24 -5.14 7.65
CA ILE A 102 13.92 -5.78 7.55
C ILE A 102 12.98 -5.22 8.64
N PHE A 103 13.46 -5.11 9.87
CA PHE A 103 12.68 -4.57 10.98
C PHE A 103 12.31 -3.10 10.76
N VAL A 104 13.24 -2.26 10.29
CA VAL A 104 12.97 -0.86 9.95
C VAL A 104 11.94 -0.76 8.82
N ALA A 105 12.08 -1.55 7.76
CA ALA A 105 11.11 -1.64 6.66
C ALA A 105 9.71 -2.04 7.15
N TYR A 106 9.63 -3.04 8.04
CA TYR A 106 8.37 -3.44 8.68
C TYR A 106 7.75 -2.33 9.52
N ARG A 107 8.54 -1.61 10.34
CA ARG A 107 8.05 -0.47 11.12
C ARG A 107 7.50 0.64 10.25
N GLN A 108 8.16 0.95 9.13
CA GLN A 108 7.67 1.94 8.17
C GLN A 108 6.32 1.52 7.59
N LEU A 109 6.20 0.27 7.10
CA LEU A 109 4.95 -0.26 6.58
C LEU A 109 3.82 -0.26 7.64
N LYS A 110 4.15 -0.58 8.90
CA LYS A 110 3.19 -0.54 10.01
C LYS A 110 2.69 0.88 10.29
N LYS A 111 3.59 1.88 10.23
CA LYS A 111 3.23 3.30 10.38
C LYS A 111 2.26 3.75 9.28
N VAL A 112 2.54 3.40 8.03
CA VAL A 112 1.67 3.70 6.88
C VAL A 112 0.31 3.02 7.04
N LYS A 113 0.28 1.72 7.36
CA LYS A 113 -0.97 0.98 7.58
C LYS A 113 -1.83 1.60 8.70
N LYS A 114 -1.22 2.17 9.75
CA LYS A 114 -1.94 2.87 10.81
C LYS A 114 -2.60 4.16 10.32
N GLY A 115 -1.99 4.86 9.37
CA GLY A 115 -2.54 6.08 8.76
C GLY A 115 -3.69 5.84 7.76
N TYR A 116 -3.79 4.63 7.20
CA TYR A 116 -4.81 4.28 6.20
C TYR A 116 -5.56 2.99 6.59
N PRO A 117 -6.65 3.09 7.38
CA PRO A 117 -7.47 1.93 7.76
C PRO A 117 -8.03 1.19 6.54
N LYS A 118 -8.20 -0.14 6.64
CA LYS A 118 -8.54 -1.04 5.52
C LYS A 118 -9.81 -0.63 4.75
N GLU A 119 -10.78 -0.01 5.43
CA GLU A 119 -12.07 0.42 4.87
C GLU A 119 -11.99 1.72 4.04
N LEU A 120 -10.96 2.53 4.31
CA LEU A 120 -10.71 3.83 3.68
C LEU A 120 -9.63 3.77 2.60
N GLN A 121 -8.94 2.62 2.47
CA GLN A 121 -7.89 2.44 1.48
C GLN A 121 -8.43 2.46 0.05
N THR A 122 -7.78 3.23 -0.83
CA THR A 122 -8.00 3.10 -2.27
C THR A 122 -7.49 1.75 -2.78
N LYS A 123 -7.93 1.33 -3.98
CA LYS A 123 -7.45 0.10 -4.61
C LYS A 123 -5.92 0.06 -4.74
N SER A 124 -5.32 1.18 -5.13
CA SER A 124 -3.86 1.34 -5.29
C SER A 124 -3.12 1.28 -3.94
N GLN A 125 -3.62 1.99 -2.91
CA GLN A 125 -3.04 1.93 -1.56
C GLN A 125 -3.03 0.50 -1.00
N LYS A 126 -4.15 -0.21 -1.18
CA LYS A 126 -4.28 -1.61 -0.76
C LYS A 126 -3.28 -2.50 -1.52
N ALA A 127 -3.14 -2.32 -2.83
CA ALA A 127 -2.19 -3.07 -3.64
C ALA A 127 -0.74 -2.88 -3.17
N ILE A 128 -0.32 -1.64 -2.92
CA ILE A 128 1.02 -1.32 -2.39
C ILE A 128 1.25 -1.98 -1.04
N ILE A 129 0.33 -1.80 -0.09
CA ILE A 129 0.50 -2.33 1.28
C ILE A 129 0.59 -3.86 1.25
N VAL A 130 -0.20 -4.53 0.41
CA VAL A 130 -0.14 -6.00 0.25
C VAL A 130 1.17 -6.43 -0.38
N TRP A 131 1.60 -5.76 -1.46
CA TRP A 131 2.86 -6.04 -2.13
C TRP A 131 4.06 -5.91 -1.19
N LEU A 132 4.19 -4.77 -0.49
CA LEU A 132 5.28 -4.54 0.44
C LEU A 132 5.28 -5.55 1.60
N ARG A 133 4.09 -5.99 2.05
CA ARG A 133 4.01 -7.05 3.05
C ARG A 133 4.56 -8.38 2.52
N VAL A 134 4.16 -8.79 1.32
CA VAL A 134 4.64 -10.02 0.68
C VAL A 134 6.15 -9.95 0.46
N LEU A 135 6.66 -8.79 0.02
CA LEU A 135 8.09 -8.54 -0.17
C LEU A 135 8.87 -8.71 1.14
N ILE A 136 8.43 -8.06 2.23
CA ILE A 136 9.08 -8.15 3.54
C ILE A 136 9.04 -9.59 4.07
N ILE A 137 7.91 -10.31 3.93
CA ILE A 137 7.81 -11.72 4.32
C ILE A 137 8.80 -12.58 3.52
N GLY A 138 8.93 -12.34 2.21
CA GLY A 138 9.91 -13.03 1.38
C GLY A 138 11.35 -12.81 1.88
N PHE A 139 11.71 -11.58 2.22
CA PHE A 139 13.03 -11.28 2.80
C PHE A 139 13.24 -11.88 4.19
N VAL A 140 12.21 -11.94 5.04
CA VAL A 140 12.27 -12.66 6.33
C VAL A 140 12.53 -14.14 6.09
N PHE A 141 11.84 -14.76 5.13
CA PHE A 141 12.01 -16.18 4.83
C PHE A 141 13.42 -16.48 4.28
N ILE A 142 13.95 -15.61 3.43
CA ILE A 142 15.34 -15.66 2.99
C ILE A 142 16.28 -15.57 4.20
N TRP A 143 16.09 -14.57 5.08
CA TRP A 143 16.93 -14.39 6.26
C TRP A 143 16.90 -15.61 7.18
N VAL A 144 15.71 -16.15 7.48
CA VAL A 144 15.54 -17.36 8.32
C VAL A 144 16.23 -18.56 7.69
N SER A 145 16.06 -18.79 6.38
CA SER A 145 16.70 -19.92 5.68
C SER A 145 18.22 -19.90 5.81
N TYR A 146 18.83 -18.71 5.69
CA TYR A 146 20.27 -18.57 5.85
C TYR A 146 20.72 -18.60 7.33
N PHE A 147 19.91 -18.09 8.25
CA PHE A 147 20.19 -18.16 9.68
C PHE A 147 20.17 -19.60 10.19
N LEU A 148 19.21 -20.42 9.74
CA LEU A 148 19.14 -21.85 10.09
C LEU A 148 20.37 -22.63 9.60
N ASN A 149 20.90 -22.29 8.41
CA ASN A 149 22.12 -22.91 7.90
C ASN A 149 23.38 -22.62 8.75
N ILE A 150 23.36 -21.59 9.60
CA ILE A 150 24.47 -21.31 10.53
C ILE A 150 24.35 -22.11 11.83
N ILE A 151 23.10 -22.32 12.29
CA ILE A 151 22.82 -22.95 13.58
C ILE A 151 22.83 -24.46 13.46
N GLU A 152 22.29 -24.98 12.35
CA GLU A 152 22.15 -26.41 12.12
C GLU A 152 23.09 -26.84 10.99
N ASP A 153 24.14 -27.61 11.34
CA ASP A 153 25.04 -28.27 10.38
C ASP A 153 24.34 -29.31 9.49
N THR A 154 23.04 -29.55 9.71
CA THR A 154 22.22 -30.50 8.96
C THR A 154 21.67 -29.90 7.66
N VAL A 155 21.62 -28.58 7.52
CA VAL A 155 21.05 -27.91 6.33
C VAL A 155 22.14 -27.74 5.27
N PRO A 156 22.03 -28.38 4.09
CA PRO A 156 23.04 -28.24 3.04
C PRO A 156 23.19 -26.80 2.57
N TYR A 157 24.42 -26.32 2.35
CA TYR A 157 24.70 -24.96 1.87
C TYR A 157 23.92 -24.59 0.59
N ILE A 158 23.64 -25.56 -0.28
CA ILE A 158 22.88 -25.37 -1.53
C ILE A 158 21.40 -25.02 -1.29
N ALA A 159 20.84 -25.36 -0.12
CA ALA A 159 19.45 -25.07 0.23
C ALA A 159 19.18 -23.56 0.25
N GLY A 160 20.14 -22.75 0.72
CA GLY A 160 20.02 -21.29 0.76
C GLY A 160 19.82 -20.68 -0.63
N PRO A 161 20.72 -20.91 -1.61
CA PRO A 161 20.56 -20.46 -3.00
C PRO A 161 19.26 -20.94 -3.67
N ILE A 162 18.84 -22.19 -3.43
CA ILE A 162 17.57 -22.72 -3.96
C ILE A 162 16.40 -21.93 -3.39
N MET A 163 16.35 -21.77 -2.07
CA MET A 163 15.29 -21.04 -1.38
C MET A 163 15.23 -19.58 -1.81
N TYR A 164 16.39 -18.94 -1.90
CA TYR A 164 16.53 -17.58 -2.40
C TYR A 164 15.97 -17.45 -3.82
N SER A 165 16.31 -18.39 -4.72
CA SER A 165 15.82 -18.39 -6.10
C SER A 165 14.30 -18.55 -6.16
N MET A 166 13.73 -19.49 -5.40
CA MET A 166 12.28 -19.69 -5.33
C MET A 166 11.55 -18.42 -4.88
N VAL A 167 12.03 -17.77 -3.81
CA VAL A 167 11.45 -16.52 -3.30
C VAL A 167 11.57 -15.41 -4.35
N VAL A 168 12.71 -15.26 -5.01
CA VAL A 168 12.92 -14.24 -6.05
C VAL A 168 11.99 -14.45 -7.24
N TYR A 169 11.83 -15.67 -7.72
CA TYR A 169 10.90 -15.96 -8.83
C TYR A 169 9.46 -15.67 -8.44
N PHE A 170 9.04 -16.07 -7.24
CA PHE A 170 7.72 -15.77 -6.72
C PHE A 170 7.48 -14.26 -6.59
N LEU A 171 8.43 -13.52 -6.03
CA LEU A 171 8.35 -12.07 -5.90
C LEU A 171 8.33 -11.38 -7.27
N SER A 172 9.15 -11.84 -8.22
CA SER A 172 9.17 -11.33 -9.60
C SER A 172 7.82 -11.52 -10.28
N PHE A 173 7.21 -12.69 -10.14
CA PHE A 173 5.86 -12.96 -10.66
C PHE A 173 4.79 -12.06 -10.02
N LYS A 174 4.86 -11.87 -8.70
CA LYS A 174 3.95 -10.96 -7.98
C LYS A 174 4.15 -9.51 -8.40
N ALA A 175 5.39 -9.06 -8.60
CA ALA A 175 5.72 -7.73 -9.10
C ALA A 175 5.15 -7.52 -10.50
N PHE A 176 5.32 -8.47 -11.41
CA PHE A 176 4.79 -8.38 -12.78
C PHE A 176 3.27 -8.20 -12.80
N LYS A 177 2.54 -8.95 -11.95
CA LYS A 177 1.08 -8.81 -11.81
C LYS A 177 0.64 -7.45 -11.24
N LEU A 178 1.51 -6.76 -10.52
CA LEU A 178 1.17 -5.50 -9.85
C LEU A 178 1.15 -4.31 -10.82
N LYS A 179 1.64 -4.41 -12.06
CA LYS A 179 1.88 -3.26 -12.96
C LYS A 179 2.64 -2.14 -12.24
N VAL A 180 3.86 -2.45 -11.79
CA VAL A 180 4.71 -1.60 -10.92
C VAL A 180 4.91 -0.16 -11.43
N THR A 181 4.76 0.08 -12.73
CA THR A 181 4.96 1.39 -13.37
C THR A 181 3.98 2.48 -12.92
N ASP A 182 2.81 2.12 -12.38
CA ASP A 182 1.76 3.08 -12.00
C ASP A 182 1.67 3.31 -10.48
N ILE A 183 2.69 2.87 -9.74
CA ILE A 183 2.60 2.69 -8.30
C ILE A 183 3.78 3.38 -7.61
N ASP A 184 3.55 4.62 -7.20
CA ASP A 184 4.49 5.44 -6.45
C ASP A 184 3.90 5.89 -5.10
N GLY A 185 4.72 6.50 -4.26
CA GLY A 185 4.29 7.02 -2.96
C GLY A 185 3.25 8.15 -3.04
N ASN A 186 2.98 8.73 -4.22
CA ASN A 186 1.97 9.78 -4.38
C ASN A 186 0.55 9.26 -4.18
N VAL A 187 0.35 7.94 -4.29
CA VAL A 187 -0.88 7.26 -3.89
C VAL A 187 -1.21 7.45 -2.40
N PHE A 188 -0.20 7.75 -1.57
CA PHE A 188 -0.36 8.11 -0.16
C PHE A 188 -0.31 9.62 0.08
N ARG A 189 -0.38 10.46 -0.96
CA ARG A 189 -0.58 11.90 -0.78
C ARG A 189 -1.86 12.07 0.01
N LYS A 190 -1.74 12.74 1.16
CA LYS A 190 -2.86 13.03 2.04
C LYS A 190 -3.75 14.01 1.29
N ASN A 191 -4.71 13.49 0.54
CA ASN A 191 -5.79 14.31 0.03
C ASN A 191 -6.72 14.60 1.20
N ASP A 192 -7.11 15.86 1.34
CA ASP A 192 -8.14 16.29 2.28
C ASP A 192 -9.53 15.78 1.87
N ASP A 193 -9.63 14.62 1.21
CA ASP A 193 -10.86 14.09 0.64
C ASP A 193 -11.92 13.83 1.70
N ILE A 194 -11.53 13.48 2.94
CA ILE A 194 -12.45 13.41 4.09
C ILE A 194 -13.01 14.79 4.41
N GLN A 195 -12.16 15.81 4.44
CA GLN A 195 -12.57 17.18 4.75
C GLN A 195 -13.39 17.78 3.61
N LEU A 196 -13.04 17.46 2.37
CA LEU A 196 -13.79 17.80 1.17
C LEU A 196 -15.16 17.10 1.16
N PHE A 197 -15.25 15.83 1.54
CA PHE A 197 -16.52 15.12 1.69
C PHE A 197 -17.40 15.77 2.77
N LYS A 198 -16.80 16.17 3.90
CA LYS A 198 -17.50 16.93 4.94
C LYS A 198 -18.01 18.27 4.41
N GLN A 199 -17.19 19.00 3.63
CA GLN A 199 -17.60 20.24 2.99
C GLN A 199 -18.76 20.02 2.00
N ILE A 200 -18.67 19.00 1.15
CA ILE A 200 -19.74 18.62 0.20
C ILE A 200 -21.03 18.29 0.96
N SER A 201 -20.95 17.43 1.98
CA SER A 201 -22.12 17.01 2.77
C SER A 201 -22.77 18.19 3.49
N LYS A 202 -21.94 19.08 4.07
CA LYS A 202 -22.41 20.29 4.73
C LYS A 202 -23.10 21.22 3.75
N LEU A 203 -22.48 21.48 2.59
CA LEU A 203 -23.05 22.32 1.54
C LEU A 203 -24.41 21.79 1.05
N ILE A 204 -24.52 20.48 0.83
CA ILE A 204 -25.80 19.86 0.41
C ILE A 204 -26.88 19.99 1.48
N LEU A 205 -26.53 19.82 2.76
CA LEU A 205 -27.47 19.84 3.87
C LEU A 205 -27.89 21.25 4.28
N ASP A 206 -26.93 22.14 4.48
CA ASP A 206 -27.15 23.50 5.00
C ASP A 206 -27.90 24.36 3.97
N ASP A 207 -27.48 24.30 2.69
CA ASP A 207 -28.11 25.05 1.60
C ASP A 207 -29.27 24.27 0.96
N LYS A 208 -29.57 23.08 1.48
CA LYS A 208 -30.60 22.16 0.95
C LYS A 208 -30.51 21.96 -0.56
N LEU A 209 -29.30 21.91 -1.13
CA LEU A 209 -29.09 21.76 -2.58
C LEU A 209 -29.73 20.50 -3.16
N TYR A 210 -30.03 19.49 -2.33
CA TYR A 210 -30.79 18.33 -2.76
C TYR A 210 -32.22 18.68 -3.21
N LEU A 211 -32.80 19.80 -2.78
CA LEU A 211 -34.10 20.28 -3.25
C LEU A 211 -34.02 20.95 -4.63
N GLU A 212 -32.82 21.35 -5.07
CA GLU A 212 -32.66 21.91 -6.41
C GLU A 212 -32.79 20.81 -7.47
N PRO A 213 -33.75 20.91 -8.41
CA PRO A 213 -33.96 19.85 -9.38
C PRO A 213 -32.78 19.65 -10.33
N ASN A 214 -31.98 20.70 -10.57
CA ASN A 214 -30.84 20.73 -11.49
C ASN A 214 -29.47 20.53 -10.79
N VAL A 215 -29.46 20.12 -9.52
CA VAL A 215 -28.20 19.86 -8.80
C VAL A 215 -27.38 18.78 -9.52
N SER A 216 -26.10 19.07 -9.76
CA SER A 216 -25.21 18.19 -10.51
C SER A 216 -23.82 18.14 -9.88
N LEU A 217 -23.04 17.12 -10.23
CA LEU A 217 -21.62 17.05 -9.83
C LEU A 217 -20.82 18.28 -10.28
N SER A 218 -21.17 18.87 -11.43
CA SER A 218 -20.50 20.06 -11.94
C SER A 218 -20.84 21.30 -11.12
N SER A 219 -22.12 21.48 -10.72
CA SER A 219 -22.51 22.62 -9.89
C SER A 219 -21.86 22.54 -8.50
N ILE A 220 -21.86 21.36 -7.86
CA ILE A 220 -21.20 21.15 -6.57
C ILE A 220 -19.68 21.33 -6.69
N GLY A 221 -19.07 20.78 -7.74
CA GLY A 221 -17.64 20.95 -8.00
C GLY A 221 -17.23 22.42 -8.10
N LYS A 222 -18.03 23.24 -8.79
CA LYS A 222 -17.80 24.70 -8.87
C LYS A 222 -17.87 25.36 -7.49
N LEU A 223 -18.86 25.03 -6.66
CA LEU A 223 -19.04 25.63 -5.33
C LEU A 223 -17.88 25.32 -4.37
N ILE A 224 -17.28 24.14 -4.48
CA ILE A 224 -16.12 23.72 -3.64
C ILE A 224 -14.76 23.93 -4.33
N ASN A 225 -14.76 24.58 -5.51
CA ASN A 225 -13.57 24.81 -6.35
C ASN A 225 -12.78 23.52 -6.67
N ARG A 226 -13.47 22.48 -7.15
CA ARG A 226 -12.91 21.18 -7.56
C ARG A 226 -13.50 20.68 -8.87
N SER A 227 -12.76 19.80 -9.56
CA SER A 227 -13.22 19.19 -10.81
C SER A 227 -14.39 18.22 -10.57
N THR A 228 -15.28 18.09 -11.56
CA THR A 228 -16.40 17.13 -11.54
C THR A 228 -15.94 15.71 -11.23
N GLN A 229 -14.80 15.31 -11.80
CA GLN A 229 -14.20 13.99 -11.56
C GLN A 229 -13.82 13.82 -10.09
N LYS A 230 -13.17 14.83 -9.49
CA LYS A 230 -12.77 14.76 -8.08
C LYS A 230 -13.98 14.72 -7.15
N THR A 231 -15.00 15.55 -7.41
CA THR A 231 -16.25 15.54 -6.65
C THR A 231 -16.93 14.17 -6.69
N SER A 232 -17.01 13.55 -7.87
CA SER A 232 -17.58 12.21 -8.04
C SER A 232 -16.78 11.15 -7.28
N GLU A 233 -15.45 11.17 -7.42
CA GLU A 233 -14.55 10.25 -6.72
C GLU A 233 -14.77 10.31 -5.21
N VAL A 234 -14.78 11.52 -4.65
CA VAL A 234 -14.93 11.76 -3.20
C VAL A 234 -16.31 11.29 -2.72
N ILE A 235 -17.40 11.66 -3.39
CA ILE A 235 -18.74 11.22 -2.99
C ILE A 235 -18.80 9.69 -3.01
N ASN A 236 -18.43 9.06 -4.12
CA ASN A 236 -18.46 7.59 -4.24
C ASN A 236 -17.62 6.89 -3.17
N GLN A 237 -16.45 7.44 -2.85
CA GLN A 237 -15.53 6.87 -1.88
C GLN A 237 -16.09 6.84 -0.46
N TYR A 238 -16.74 7.93 -0.03
CA TYR A 238 -17.17 8.11 1.36
C TYR A 238 -18.65 7.81 1.59
N SER A 239 -19.55 8.06 0.63
CA SER A 239 -20.97 7.69 0.74
C SER A 239 -21.22 6.23 0.36
N LYS A 240 -20.28 5.58 -0.34
CA LYS A 240 -20.44 4.25 -0.98
C LYS A 240 -21.61 4.19 -1.98
N GLN A 241 -22.05 5.35 -2.49
CA GLN A 241 -23.15 5.49 -3.43
C GLN A 241 -22.71 6.38 -4.60
N ASN A 242 -23.34 6.21 -5.77
CA ASN A 242 -23.16 7.20 -6.84
C ASN A 242 -23.80 8.55 -6.45
N PHE A 243 -23.44 9.62 -7.15
CA PHE A 243 -23.97 10.97 -6.88
C PHE A 243 -25.50 11.05 -6.86
N ASN A 244 -26.16 10.41 -7.83
CA ASN A 244 -27.62 10.46 -7.93
C ASN A 244 -28.28 9.79 -6.73
N ASP A 245 -27.77 8.62 -6.32
CA ASP A 245 -28.25 7.91 -5.14
C ASP A 245 -27.98 8.71 -3.86
N PHE A 246 -26.80 9.34 -3.77
CA PHE A 246 -26.44 10.19 -2.65
C PHE A 246 -27.41 11.37 -2.48
N ILE A 247 -27.75 12.09 -3.55
CA ILE A 247 -28.76 13.16 -3.51
C ILE A 247 -30.16 12.62 -3.24
N ASN A 248 -30.55 11.56 -3.95
CA ASN A 248 -31.89 10.99 -3.83
C ASN A 248 -32.17 10.49 -2.41
N GLN A 249 -31.18 9.98 -1.68
CA GLN A 249 -31.34 9.61 -0.27
C GLN A 249 -31.84 10.79 0.57
N TYR A 250 -31.29 12.00 0.39
CA TYR A 250 -31.75 13.21 1.07
C TYR A 250 -33.15 13.64 0.60
N ARG A 251 -33.41 13.60 -0.72
CA ARG A 251 -34.73 13.91 -1.27
C ARG A 251 -35.82 12.99 -0.73
N ILE A 252 -35.58 11.69 -0.67
CA ILE A 252 -36.52 10.71 -0.10
C ILE A 252 -36.74 10.95 1.39
N ASN A 253 -35.68 11.27 2.15
CA ASN A 253 -35.82 11.62 3.56
C ASN A 253 -36.70 12.87 3.75
N GLU A 254 -36.58 13.88 2.91
CA GLU A 254 -37.46 15.06 2.96
C GLU A 254 -38.90 14.71 2.55
N ALA A 255 -39.08 13.95 1.48
CA ALA A 255 -40.39 13.49 1.04
C ALA A 255 -41.12 12.68 2.12
N LYS A 256 -40.40 11.83 2.87
CA LYS A 256 -40.97 11.11 4.01
C LYS A 256 -41.52 12.04 5.07
N LYS A 257 -40.78 13.10 5.43
CA LYS A 257 -41.28 14.11 6.40
C LYS A 257 -42.56 14.76 5.88
N MET A 258 -42.57 15.19 4.62
CA MET A 258 -43.74 15.81 3.99
C MET A 258 -44.94 14.85 3.95
N LEU A 259 -44.74 13.58 3.62
CA LEU A 259 -45.81 12.57 3.57
C LEU A 259 -46.45 12.31 4.93
N LEU A 260 -45.71 12.48 6.03
CA LEU A 260 -46.20 12.29 7.41
C LEU A 260 -46.88 13.55 7.95
N ASP A 261 -46.36 14.73 7.61
CA ASP A 261 -46.84 16.01 8.14
C ASP A 261 -48.09 16.53 7.39
N SER A 262 -48.20 16.20 6.10
CA SER A 262 -49.19 16.79 5.21
C SER A 262 -50.34 15.85 4.84
N LYS A 263 -51.50 16.02 5.51
CA LYS A 263 -52.73 15.30 5.13
C LYS A 263 -53.22 15.66 3.71
N ASN A 264 -53.03 16.91 3.26
CA ASN A 264 -53.66 17.43 2.03
C ASN A 264 -52.76 17.55 0.79
N TYR A 265 -51.45 17.28 0.87
CA TYR A 265 -50.58 17.36 -0.31
C TYR A 265 -50.69 16.09 -1.16
N THR A 266 -50.74 16.28 -2.48
CA THR A 266 -50.67 15.19 -3.45
C THR A 266 -49.25 14.62 -3.47
N ILE A 267 -49.12 13.32 -3.76
CA ILE A 267 -47.81 12.66 -3.89
C ILE A 267 -46.98 13.32 -5.01
N SER A 268 -47.66 13.80 -6.05
CA SER A 268 -47.03 14.54 -7.15
C SER A 268 -46.39 15.85 -6.65
N ALA A 269 -47.13 16.65 -5.87
CA ALA A 269 -46.60 17.88 -5.29
C ALA A 269 -45.37 17.59 -4.40
N ILE A 270 -45.47 16.59 -3.52
CA ILE A 270 -44.35 16.19 -2.64
C ILE A 270 -43.13 15.73 -3.46
N ALA A 271 -43.33 15.04 -4.58
CA ALA A 271 -42.23 14.65 -5.45
C ALA A 271 -41.46 15.86 -6.00
N PHE A 272 -42.18 16.87 -6.48
CA PHE A 272 -41.55 18.10 -6.99
C PHE A 272 -40.94 18.94 -5.88
N ASP A 273 -41.62 19.10 -4.74
CA ASP A 273 -41.15 19.88 -3.59
C ASP A 273 -39.95 19.24 -2.89
N SER A 274 -39.77 17.92 -3.03
CA SER A 274 -38.57 17.21 -2.58
C SER A 274 -37.42 17.24 -3.61
N GLY A 275 -37.56 17.98 -4.70
CA GLY A 275 -36.51 18.26 -5.68
C GLY A 275 -36.42 17.29 -6.87
N PHE A 276 -37.41 16.42 -7.09
CA PHE A 276 -37.41 15.55 -8.27
C PHE A 276 -37.95 16.27 -9.51
N ASN A 277 -37.31 16.06 -10.67
CA ASN A 277 -37.79 16.57 -11.96
C ASN A 277 -38.98 15.78 -12.54
N SER A 278 -39.30 14.60 -12.01
CA SER A 278 -40.41 13.80 -12.48
C SER A 278 -40.95 12.86 -11.40
N LEU A 279 -42.25 12.58 -11.47
CA LEU A 279 -42.92 11.60 -10.60
C LEU A 279 -42.38 10.18 -10.81
N SER A 280 -41.97 9.84 -12.03
CA SER A 280 -41.39 8.52 -12.34
C SER A 280 -40.06 8.32 -11.59
N SER A 281 -39.14 9.28 -11.67
CA SER A 281 -37.86 9.23 -10.96
C SER A 281 -38.05 9.19 -9.44
N PHE A 282 -39.01 9.94 -8.91
CA PHE A 282 -39.39 9.90 -7.50
C PHE A 282 -39.85 8.50 -7.07
N ASN A 283 -40.82 7.92 -7.80
CA ASN A 283 -41.35 6.60 -7.47
C ASN A 283 -40.27 5.51 -7.49
N THR A 284 -39.38 5.54 -8.49
CA THR A 284 -38.24 4.61 -8.58
C THR A 284 -37.28 4.77 -7.41
N ALA A 285 -36.90 6.00 -7.07
CA ALA A 285 -36.01 6.27 -5.94
C ALA A 285 -36.65 5.87 -4.61
N PHE A 286 -37.91 6.25 -4.37
CA PHE A 286 -38.62 5.94 -3.13
C PHE A 286 -38.70 4.42 -2.91
N LYS A 287 -39.12 3.67 -3.94
CA LYS A 287 -39.16 2.21 -3.86
C LYS A 287 -37.77 1.59 -3.67
N LYS A 288 -36.73 2.16 -4.27
CA LYS A 288 -35.35 1.70 -4.10
C LYS A 288 -34.85 1.85 -2.67
N PHE A 289 -35.11 2.99 -2.03
CA PHE A 289 -34.60 3.30 -0.69
C PHE A 289 -35.49 2.75 0.44
N GLU A 290 -36.81 2.72 0.26
CA GLU A 290 -37.76 2.32 1.32
C GLU A 290 -38.41 0.95 1.08
N GLY A 291 -38.21 0.35 -0.11
CA GLY A 291 -38.79 -0.96 -0.48
C GLY A 291 -40.28 -0.93 -0.86
N ILE A 292 -41.01 0.15 -0.56
CA ILE A 292 -42.44 0.31 -0.83
C ILE A 292 -42.74 1.55 -1.66
N THR A 293 -43.96 1.68 -2.18
CA THR A 293 -44.38 2.88 -2.92
C THR A 293 -44.72 4.04 -1.99
N PRO A 294 -44.61 5.30 -2.45
CA PRO A 294 -45.00 6.47 -1.66
C PRO A 294 -46.46 6.41 -1.18
N SER A 295 -47.38 5.92 -2.02
CA SER A 295 -48.80 5.75 -1.67
C SER A 295 -48.99 4.75 -0.54
N SER A 296 -48.29 3.60 -0.60
CA SER A 296 -48.32 2.61 0.47
C SER A 296 -47.74 3.17 1.77
N PHE A 297 -46.63 3.90 1.69
CA PHE A 297 -46.02 4.57 2.84
C PHE A 297 -46.96 5.60 3.48
N LYS A 298 -47.67 6.41 2.67
CA LYS A 298 -48.66 7.38 3.19
C LYS A 298 -49.82 6.65 3.88
N LYS A 299 -50.36 5.60 3.25
CA LYS A 299 -51.49 4.83 3.78
C LYS A 299 -51.14 4.11 5.10
N SER A 300 -49.93 3.55 5.22
CA SER A 300 -49.52 2.85 6.44
C SER A 300 -49.33 3.77 7.65
N ASN A 301 -49.09 5.07 7.42
CA ASN A 301 -48.85 6.06 8.47
C ASN A 301 -50.01 7.05 8.65
N SER A 302 -51.10 6.89 7.90
CA SER A 302 -52.33 7.66 8.08
C SER A 302 -53.16 7.00 9.17
N ILE A 303 -52.93 7.39 10.43
CA ILE A 303 -53.84 7.13 11.56
C ILE A 303 -54.89 8.24 11.61
#